data_AF-U6ZUR5-F1
#
_entry.id   AF-U6ZUR5-F1
#
_cell.length_a   1.000
_cell.length_b   1.000
_cell.length_c   1.000
_cell.angle_alpha   90.00
_cell.angle_beta   90.00
_cell.angle_gamma   90.00
#
_symmetry.space_group_name_H-M   'P 1'
#
loop_
_entity.id
_entity.type
_entity.pdbx_description
1 polymer ?
#
loop_
_entity_poly.entity_id
_entity_poly.type
_entity_poly.pdbx_seq_one_letter_code
_entity_poly.pdbx_strand_id
1 'polypeptide(L)' 'MAEKYISVTAVNGQAALVSVGSVSKVIDQGNYRVIYQGSDTNNYQVTNTLASLKVALNAV' A
#
# COMPACT_ATOMS: atom_id res chain seq x y z
N MET A 1 14.76 9.38 -12.04
CA MET A 1 14.26 9.53 -10.65
C MET A 1 14.33 8.15 -10.01
N ALA A 2 14.88 8.02 -8.80
CA ALA A 2 14.98 6.72 -8.14
C ALA A 2 13.56 6.23 -7.79
N GLU A 3 13.27 4.98 -8.13
CA GLU A 3 12.01 4.36 -7.77
C GLU A 3 11.98 4.14 -6.25
N LYS A 4 10.91 4.58 -5.59
CA LYS A 4 10.77 4.55 -4.14
C LYS A 4 9.76 3.49 -3.73
N TYR A 5 10.09 2.77 -2.65
CA TYR A 5 9.31 1.64 -2.16
C TYR A 5 8.98 1.80 -0.67
N ILE A 6 7.82 1.33 -0.27
CA ILE A 6 7.41 1.20 1.13
C ILE A 6 7.22 -0.28 1.48
N SER A 7 7.49 -0.62 2.74
CA SER A 7 7.21 -1.95 3.28
C SER A 7 5.79 -2.00 3.85
N VAL A 8 5.05 -3.05 3.52
CA VAL A 8 3.69 -3.32 4.00
C VAL A 8 3.58 -4.77 4.48
N THR A 9 2.60 -5.05 5.31
CA THR A 9 2.26 -6.40 5.78
C THR A 9 0.97 -6.83 5.09
N ALA A 10 1.06 -7.83 4.23
CA ALA A 10 -0.09 -8.41 3.55
C ALA A 10 -1.02 -9.12 4.54
N VAL A 11 -2.28 -9.35 4.15
CA VAL A 11 -3.28 -10.06 4.97
C VAL A 11 -2.88 -11.49 5.35
N ASN A 12 -1.97 -12.10 4.60
CA ASN A 12 -1.38 -13.41 4.93
C ASN A 12 -0.20 -13.32 5.93
N GLY A 13 0.08 -12.14 6.48
CA GLY A 13 1.14 -11.89 7.45
C GLY A 13 2.53 -11.69 6.85
N GLN A 14 2.69 -11.79 5.52
CA GLN A 14 3.98 -11.62 4.86
C GLN A 14 4.30 -10.16 4.60
N ALA A 15 5.58 -9.80 4.74
CA ALA A 15 6.06 -8.48 4.32
C ALA A 15 6.11 -8.41 2.78
N ALA A 16 5.69 -7.28 2.23
CA ALA A 16 5.75 -6.99 0.81
C ALA A 16 6.25 -5.56 0.57
N LEU A 17 6.85 -5.34 -0.61
CA LEU A 17 7.28 -4.01 -1.04
C LEU A 17 6.28 -3.45 -2.07
N VAL A 18 5.90 -2.19 -1.88
CA VAL A 18 5.00 -1.47 -2.76
C VAL A 18 5.75 -0.27 -3.34
N SER A 19 5.79 -0.16 -4.67
CA SER A 19 6.34 1.02 -5.36
C SER A 19 5.39 2.20 -5.13
N VAL A 20 5.88 3.28 -4.53
CA VAL A 20 5.06 4.45 -4.19
C VAL A 20 4.50 5.10 -5.46
N GLY A 21 5.30 5.16 -6.52
CA GLY A 21 4.90 5.76 -7.79
C GLY A 21 3.81 5.00 -8.54
N SER A 22 3.54 3.74 -8.19
CA SER A 22 2.45 2.96 -8.79
C SER A 22 1.13 3.07 -8.02
N VAL A 23 1.14 3.55 -6.77
CA VAL A 23 -0.05 3.62 -5.93
C VAL A 23 -1.02 4.69 -6.45
N SER A 24 -2.22 4.26 -6.86
CA SER A 24 -3.28 5.15 -7.35
C SER A 24 -4.28 5.53 -6.26
N LYS A 25 -4.62 4.59 -5.36
CA LYS A 25 -5.53 4.80 -4.23
C LYS A 25 -5.33 3.76 -3.13
N VAL A 26 -5.73 4.14 -1.92
CA VAL A 26 -5.82 3.23 -0.77
C VAL A 26 -7.24 3.26 -0.21
N ILE A 27 -7.87 2.10 -0.10
CA ILE A 27 -9.24 1.94 0.42
C ILE A 27 -9.20 1.24 1.77
N ASP A 28 -9.98 1.75 2.72
CA ASP A 28 -10.19 1.14 4.03
C ASP A 28 -11.39 0.19 4.00
N GLN A 29 -11.18 -1.10 4.27
CA GLN A 29 -12.23 -2.13 4.34
C GLN A 29 -12.52 -2.52 5.81
N GLY A 30 -12.14 -1.67 6.77
CA GLY A 30 -12.28 -1.92 8.21
C GLY A 30 -11.16 -2.82 8.75
N ASN A 31 -11.23 -4.11 8.43
CA ASN A 31 -10.28 -5.13 8.93
C ASN A 31 -8.92 -5.11 8.21
N TYR A 32 -8.89 -4.61 6.98
CA TYR A 32 -7.67 -4.49 6.16
C TYR A 32 -7.80 -3.30 5.21
N ARG A 33 -6.68 -2.90 4.60
CA ARG A 33 -6.64 -1.85 3.57
C ARG A 33 -6.30 -2.48 2.23
N VAL A 34 -6.80 -1.89 1.16
CA VAL A 34 -6.51 -2.29 -0.21
C VAL A 34 -5.72 -1.19 -0.88
N ILE A 35 -4.49 -1.49 -1.27
CA ILE A 35 -3.62 -0.60 -2.04
C ILE A 35 -3.79 -0.95 -3.51
N TYR A 36 -4.24 -0.01 -4.32
CA TYR A 36 -4.36 -0.19 -5.76
C TYR A 36 -3.12 0.36 -6.44
N GLN A 37 -2.61 -0.38 -7.43
CA GLN A 37 -1.45 -0.01 -8.22
C GLN A 37 -1.79 0.04 -9.71
N GLY A 38 -1.54 1.16 -10.38
CA GLY A 38 -1.82 1.32 -11.81
C GLY A 38 -3.32 1.28 -12.13
N SER A 39 -3.72 0.40 -13.07
CA SER A 39 -5.15 0.15 -13.35
C SER A 39 -5.74 -0.63 -12.19
N ASP A 40 -6.88 -0.19 -11.67
CA ASP A 40 -7.57 -0.69 -10.46
C ASP A 40 -7.80 -2.21 -10.32
N THR A 41 -7.38 -3.01 -11.30
CA THR A 41 -7.29 -4.47 -11.27
C THR A 41 -6.16 -5.03 -10.40
N ASN A 42 -5.02 -4.35 -10.29
CA ASN A 42 -3.91 -4.81 -9.44
C ASN A 42 -4.03 -4.16 -8.06
N ASN A 43 -4.32 -4.98 -7.05
CA ASN A 43 -4.39 -4.51 -5.68
C ASN A 43 -3.76 -5.46 -4.66
N TYR A 44 -3.31 -4.88 -3.56
CA TYR A 44 -2.70 -5.58 -2.43
C TYR A 44 -3.51 -5.33 -1.17
N GLN A 45 -3.96 -6.42 -0.55
CA GLN A 45 -4.63 -6.37 0.74
C GLN A 45 -3.59 -6.40 1.86
N VAL A 46 -3.64 -5.42 2.75
CA VAL A 46 -2.65 -5.21 3.82
C VAL A 46 -3.31 -4.96 5.17
N THR A 47 -2.64 -5.35 6.24
CA THR A 47 -3.10 -5.14 7.62
C THR A 47 -2.59 -3.84 8.22
N ASN A 48 -1.72 -3.12 7.51
CA ASN A 48 -1.29 -1.78 7.92
C ASN A 48 -2.49 -0.85 8.11
N THR A 49 -2.42 -0.02 9.14
CA THR A 49 -3.43 1.02 9.38
C THR A 49 -3.41 2.04 8.25
N LEU A 50 -4.56 2.66 7.96
CA LEU A 50 -4.63 3.72 6.95
C LEU A 50 -3.69 4.89 7.29
N ALA A 51 -3.54 5.20 8.59
CA ALA A 51 -2.63 6.25 9.05
C ALA A 51 -1.16 5.93 8.74
N SER A 52 -0.69 4.70 8.99
CA SER A 52 0.70 4.33 8.70
C SER A 52 0.98 4.31 7.20
N LEU A 53 0.03 3.85 6.39
CA LEU A 53 0.14 3.91 4.93
C LEU A 53 0.21 5.35 4.42
N LYS A 54 -0.63 6.26 4.93
CA LYS A 54 -0.60 7.69 4.55
C LYS A 54 0.73 8.35 4.89
N VAL A 55 1.29 8.07 6.07
CA VAL A 55 2.62 8.59 6.43
C VAL A 55 3.68 8.01 5.49
N ALA A 56 3.68 6.70 5.26
CA ALA A 56 4.66 6.06 4.39
C ALA A 56 4.60 6.54 2.94
N LEU A 57 3.40 6.84 2.41
CA LEU A 57 3.19 7.35 1.05
C LEU A 57 3.46 8.85 0.92
N ASN A 58 3.24 9.64 1.97
CA ASN A 58 3.46 11.11 1.97
C ASN A 58 4.84 11.54 2.46
N ALA A 59 5.59 10.67 3.16
CA ALA A 59 6.97 10.93 3.59
C ALA A 59 7.97 10.90 2.42
N VAL A 60 7.47 11.09 1.19
CA VAL A 60 8.09 10.69 -0.07
C VAL A 60 8.15 11.86 -1.03
#